data_AF-A0A850MAL6-F1
#
_entry.id   AF-A0A850MAL6-F1
#
_cell.length_a   1.000
_cell.length_b   1.000
_cell.length_c   1.000
_cell.angle_alpha   90.00
_cell.angle_beta   90.00
_cell.angle_gamma   90.00
#
_symmetry.space_group_name_H-M   'P 1'
#
loop_
_entity.id
_entity.type
_entity.pdbx_description
1 polymer ?
#
loop_
_entity_poly.entity_id
_entity_poly.type
_entity_poly.pdbx_seq_one_letter_code
_entity_poly.pdbx_strand_id
1 'polypeptide(L)'
;MSAYLFNAIFRILVWCGLGVLIAILINKLRNIEPEARSFMYSMIIYFVFEVVGTIFIFIYNNLANFVIDVSNPALIWNVVGQLIVLLGPVYLIFVLEKRMFEKPLIKEKHVVTILEVVLFVPVVVGGLLIFYGIFDFNLFFILIVGFMGLQGIFFSFGFLYLGLKTPGAYRKNALLVSFGYSIRLGASAFAGYAVFQYNQGFITIDPFLIMLGINQIVSFIGIVVLTYGLLKLYK
;
A
#
# COMPACT_ATOMS: atom_id res chain seq x y z
N MET A 1 -11.24 -26.27 8.68
CA MET A 1 -10.87 -25.46 7.49
C MET A 1 -9.36 -25.43 7.41
N SER A 2 -8.74 -25.75 6.27
CA SER A 2 -7.26 -25.70 6.14
C SER A 2 -6.76 -24.26 6.17
N ALA A 3 -5.53 -24.02 6.61
CA ALA A 3 -4.94 -22.68 6.65
C ALA A 3 -4.79 -22.06 5.25
N TYR A 4 -4.57 -22.90 4.23
CA TYR A 4 -4.62 -22.52 2.82
C TYR A 4 -5.99 -21.97 2.42
N LEU A 5 -7.06 -22.69 2.75
CA LEU A 5 -8.43 -22.26 2.43
C LEU A 5 -8.79 -20.99 3.22
N PHE A 6 -8.36 -20.87 4.47
CA PHE A 6 -8.51 -19.65 5.28
C PHE A 6 -7.86 -18.44 4.58
N ASN A 7 -6.56 -18.51 4.27
CA ASN A 7 -5.83 -17.42 3.64
C ASN A 7 -6.43 -17.05 2.27
N ALA A 8 -6.83 -18.03 1.46
CA ALA A 8 -7.45 -17.80 0.16
C ALA A 8 -8.81 -17.09 0.27
N ILE A 9 -9.69 -17.52 1.18
CA ILE A 9 -11.01 -16.89 1.38
C ILE A 9 -10.83 -15.43 1.80
N PHE A 10 -9.96 -15.14 2.77
CA PHE A 10 -9.76 -13.77 3.23
C PHE A 10 -9.15 -12.87 2.15
N ARG A 11 -8.26 -13.39 1.31
CA ARG A 11 -7.76 -12.69 0.11
C ARG A 11 -8.89 -12.27 -0.81
N ILE A 12 -9.75 -13.22 -1.16
CA ILE A 12 -10.88 -12.97 -2.06
C ILE A 12 -11.84 -11.94 -1.44
N LEU A 13 -12.15 -12.07 -0.15
CA LEU A 13 -13.02 -11.11 0.55
C LEU A 13 -12.45 -9.69 0.54
N VAL A 14 -11.13 -9.53 0.76
CA VAL A 14 -10.46 -8.23 0.68
C VAL A 14 -10.49 -7.68 -0.75
N TRP A 15 -10.24 -8.49 -1.77
CA TRP A 15 -10.34 -8.07 -3.18
C TRP A 15 -11.75 -7.63 -3.55
N CYS A 16 -12.77 -8.39 -3.15
CA CYS A 16 -14.17 -8.01 -3.32
C CYS A 16 -14.49 -6.69 -2.59
N GLY A 17 -14.01 -6.53 -1.36
CA GLY A 17 -14.16 -5.28 -0.60
C GLY A 17 -13.52 -4.08 -1.30
N LEU A 18 -12.31 -4.23 -1.82
CA LEU A 18 -11.64 -3.20 -2.63
C LEU A 18 -12.41 -2.92 -3.93
N GLY A 19 -12.94 -3.95 -4.60
CA GLY A 19 -13.80 -3.81 -5.78
C GLY A 19 -15.08 -3.01 -5.50
N VAL A 20 -15.71 -3.24 -4.35
CA VAL A 20 -16.87 -2.45 -3.89
C VAL A 20 -16.48 -1.00 -3.64
N LEU A 21 -15.33 -0.73 -3.00
CA LEU A 21 -14.84 0.63 -2.82
C LEU A 21 -14.60 1.33 -4.16
N ILE A 22 -13.96 0.66 -5.12
CA ILE A 22 -13.75 1.19 -6.47
C ILE A 22 -15.10 1.53 -7.12
N ALA A 23 -16.08 0.63 -7.07
CA ALA A 23 -17.41 0.87 -7.63
C ALA A 23 -18.11 2.08 -6.98
N ILE A 24 -18.00 2.23 -5.66
CA ILE A 24 -18.54 3.39 -4.93
C ILE A 24 -17.87 4.70 -5.40
N LEU A 25 -16.56 4.70 -5.58
CA LEU A 25 -15.81 5.89 -6.02
C LEU A 25 -16.13 6.25 -7.47
N ILE A 26 -16.27 5.26 -8.35
CA ILE A 26 -16.72 5.45 -9.73
C ILE A 26 -18.13 6.02 -9.77
N ASN A 27 -19.05 5.54 -8.93
CA ASN A 27 -20.39 6.11 -8.86
C ASN A 27 -20.36 7.56 -8.36
N LYS A 28 -19.51 7.88 -7.38
CA LYS A 28 -19.32 9.25 -6.89
C LYS A 28 -18.71 10.20 -7.92
N LEU A 29 -17.85 9.72 -8.83
CA LEU A 29 -17.27 10.55 -9.90
C LEU A 29 -18.34 11.26 -10.75
N ARG A 30 -19.52 10.64 -10.92
CA ARG A 30 -20.62 11.21 -11.73
C ARG A 30 -21.15 12.53 -11.18
N ASN A 31 -21.07 12.71 -9.86
CA ASN A 31 -21.69 13.83 -9.15
C ASN A 31 -20.66 14.75 -8.47
N ILE A 32 -19.36 14.57 -8.77
CA ILE A 32 -18.30 15.33 -8.13
C ILE A 32 -17.89 16.55 -8.96
N GLU A 33 -17.53 17.62 -8.26
CA GLU A 33 -17.02 18.85 -8.86
C GLU A 33 -15.78 18.58 -9.72
N PRO A 34 -15.58 19.31 -10.84
CA PRO A 34 -14.45 19.08 -11.74
C PRO A 34 -13.08 19.11 -11.04
N GLU A 35 -12.91 19.98 -10.05
CA GLU A 35 -11.67 20.18 -9.28
C GLU A 35 -11.27 18.92 -8.48
N ALA A 36 -12.27 18.14 -8.08
CA ALA A 36 -12.14 16.95 -7.26
C ALA A 36 -11.86 15.67 -8.04
N ARG A 37 -12.15 15.69 -9.35
CA ARG A 37 -12.08 14.50 -10.19
C ARG A 37 -10.69 13.90 -10.18
N SER A 38 -9.65 14.73 -10.27
CA SER A 38 -8.25 14.28 -10.22
C SER A 38 -7.95 13.50 -8.94
N PHE A 39 -8.40 13.98 -7.79
CA PHE A 39 -8.25 13.30 -6.51
C PHE A 39 -9.01 11.96 -6.48
N MET A 40 -10.27 11.97 -6.92
CA MET A 40 -11.08 10.75 -6.96
C MET A 40 -10.49 9.69 -7.92
N TYR A 41 -9.99 10.10 -9.09
CA TYR A 41 -9.27 9.22 -10.01
C TYR A 41 -8.00 8.66 -9.37
N SER A 42 -7.24 9.47 -8.63
CA SER A 42 -6.03 8.98 -7.94
C SER A 42 -6.34 7.94 -6.87
N MET A 43 -7.46 8.09 -6.14
CA MET A 43 -7.91 7.07 -5.20
C MET A 43 -8.33 5.78 -5.91
N ILE A 44 -9.04 5.87 -7.04
CA ILE A 44 -9.43 4.70 -7.84
C ILE A 44 -8.19 3.98 -8.35
N ILE A 45 -7.24 4.71 -8.94
CA ILE A 45 -5.98 4.14 -9.45
C ILE A 45 -5.20 3.46 -8.33
N TYR A 46 -5.11 4.09 -7.15
CA TYR A 46 -4.49 3.48 -5.98
C TYR A 46 -5.11 2.12 -5.63
N PHE A 47 -6.44 2.00 -5.54
CA PHE A 47 -7.09 0.72 -5.24
C PHE A 47 -6.96 -0.31 -6.36
N VAL A 48 -7.02 0.11 -7.61
CA VAL A 48 -6.80 -0.78 -8.75
C VAL A 48 -5.39 -1.38 -8.70
N PHE A 49 -4.37 -0.55 -8.40
CA PHE A 49 -3.00 -1.02 -8.28
C PHE A 49 -2.82 -1.95 -7.09
N GLU A 50 -3.46 -1.66 -5.94
CA GLU A 50 -3.45 -2.57 -4.79
C GLU A 50 -4.04 -3.95 -5.14
N VAL A 51 -5.19 -3.99 -5.83
CA VAL A 51 -5.85 -5.23 -6.25
C VAL A 51 -4.96 -6.00 -7.24
N VAL A 52 -4.53 -5.33 -8.31
CA VAL A 52 -3.73 -5.97 -9.37
C VAL A 52 -2.40 -6.49 -8.82
N GLY A 53 -1.68 -5.68 -8.04
CA GLY A 53 -0.40 -6.07 -7.48
C GLY A 53 -0.51 -7.23 -6.47
N THR A 54 -1.56 -7.24 -5.63
CA THR A 54 -1.78 -8.35 -4.68
C THR A 54 -2.20 -9.65 -5.37
N ILE A 55 -2.88 -9.59 -6.52
CA ILE A 55 -3.15 -10.76 -7.38
C ILE A 55 -1.83 -11.35 -7.90
N PHE A 56 -0.92 -10.52 -8.42
CA PHE A 56 0.38 -11.01 -8.91
C PHE A 56 1.22 -11.66 -7.80
N ILE A 57 1.27 -11.05 -6.62
CA ILE A 57 1.94 -11.63 -5.44
C ILE A 57 1.28 -12.97 -5.03
N PHE A 58 -0.05 -13.06 -5.13
CA PHE A 58 -0.75 -14.30 -4.84
C PHE A 58 -0.43 -15.41 -5.86
N ILE A 59 -0.38 -15.09 -7.16
CA ILE A 59 0.03 -16.04 -8.20
C ILE A 59 1.42 -16.58 -7.88
N TYR A 60 2.39 -15.71 -7.59
CA TYR A 60 3.73 -16.13 -7.17
C TYR A 60 3.70 -17.06 -5.96
N ASN A 61 3.02 -16.66 -4.88
CA ASN A 61 3.02 -17.42 -3.63
C ASN A 61 2.48 -18.84 -3.82
N ASN A 62 1.50 -19.04 -4.71
CA ASN A 62 1.02 -20.39 -5.04
C ASN A 62 2.00 -21.16 -5.92
N LEU A 63 2.60 -20.52 -6.94
CA LEU A 63 3.59 -21.17 -7.81
C LEU A 63 4.89 -21.54 -7.08
N ALA A 64 5.26 -20.75 -6.08
CA ALA A 64 6.48 -20.93 -5.27
C ALA A 64 6.22 -21.68 -3.96
N ASN A 65 5.01 -22.21 -3.73
CA ASN A 65 4.62 -22.86 -2.47
C ASN A 65 4.99 -22.05 -1.22
N PHE A 66 4.84 -20.73 -1.31
CA PHE A 66 5.15 -19.76 -0.24
C PHE A 66 6.62 -19.71 0.20
N VAL A 67 7.55 -20.31 -0.55
CA VAL A 67 8.98 -20.22 -0.31
C VAL A 67 9.57 -19.14 -1.22
N ILE A 68 10.33 -18.20 -0.63
CA ILE A 68 11.04 -17.19 -1.42
C ILE A 68 12.29 -17.85 -2.01
N ASP A 69 12.22 -18.19 -3.29
CA ASP A 69 13.32 -18.72 -4.07
C ASP A 69 13.65 -17.76 -5.21
N VAL A 70 14.86 -17.20 -5.17
CA VAL A 70 15.36 -16.25 -6.18
C VAL A 70 15.63 -16.91 -7.53
N SER A 71 15.80 -18.24 -7.56
CA SER A 71 15.96 -19.01 -8.80
C SER A 71 14.62 -19.37 -9.45
N ASN A 72 13.51 -19.14 -8.76
CA ASN A 72 12.19 -19.44 -9.28
C ASN A 72 11.78 -18.40 -10.34
N PRO A 73 11.53 -18.81 -11.60
CA PRO A 73 11.14 -17.88 -12.66
C PRO A 73 9.81 -17.15 -12.37
N ALA A 74 8.97 -17.70 -11.48
CA ALA A 74 7.75 -17.05 -11.04
C ALA A 74 8.01 -15.81 -10.17
N LEU A 75 9.24 -15.58 -9.69
CA LEU A 75 9.64 -14.40 -8.90
C LEU A 75 9.26 -13.08 -9.60
N ILE A 76 9.15 -13.09 -10.93
CA ILE A 76 8.67 -11.94 -11.71
C ILE A 76 7.29 -11.46 -11.29
N TRP A 77 6.39 -12.37 -10.95
CA TRP A 77 5.07 -12.01 -10.47
C TRP A 77 5.14 -11.36 -9.08
N ASN A 78 6.07 -11.78 -8.22
CA ASN A 78 6.27 -11.13 -6.93
C ASN A 78 6.79 -9.69 -7.11
N VAL A 79 7.90 -9.52 -7.83
CA VAL A 79 8.55 -8.22 -8.02
C VAL A 79 7.62 -7.25 -8.75
N VAL A 80 7.00 -7.67 -9.85
CA VAL A 80 6.02 -6.83 -10.58
C VAL A 80 4.84 -6.48 -9.68
N GLY A 81 4.32 -7.45 -8.92
CA GLY A 81 3.23 -7.20 -7.98
C GLY A 81 3.59 -6.16 -6.91
N GLN A 82 4.79 -6.25 -6.32
CA GLN A 82 5.30 -5.26 -5.36
C GLN A 82 5.43 -3.87 -6.00
N LEU A 83 6.02 -3.78 -7.20
CA LEU A 83 6.18 -2.50 -7.90
C LEU A 83 4.83 -1.83 -8.20
N ILE A 84 3.82 -2.60 -8.61
CA ILE A 84 2.47 -2.08 -8.86
C ILE A 84 1.85 -1.56 -7.55
N VAL A 85 1.93 -2.32 -6.46
CA VAL A 85 1.43 -1.89 -5.13
C VAL A 85 2.10 -0.58 -4.68
N LEU A 86 3.41 -0.44 -4.90
CA LEU A 86 4.15 0.77 -4.51
C LEU A 86 3.81 1.99 -5.37
N LEU A 87 3.49 1.80 -6.65
CA LEU A 87 3.19 2.91 -7.58
C LEU A 87 1.85 3.60 -7.26
N GLY A 88 0.88 2.88 -6.68
CA GLY A 88 -0.45 3.41 -6.39
C GLY A 88 -0.42 4.61 -5.42
N PRO A 89 0.19 4.44 -4.22
CA PRO A 89 0.38 5.54 -3.27
C PRO A 89 1.15 6.72 -3.84
N VAL A 90 2.18 6.50 -4.68
CA VAL A 90 2.99 7.59 -5.27
C VAL A 90 2.11 8.54 -6.08
N TYR A 91 1.25 7.99 -6.94
CA TYR A 91 0.34 8.81 -7.73
C TYR A 91 -0.67 9.57 -6.85
N LEU A 92 -1.17 8.92 -5.79
CA LEU A 92 -2.06 9.56 -4.82
C LEU A 92 -1.35 10.70 -4.07
N ILE A 93 -0.11 10.50 -3.62
CA ILE A 93 0.70 11.50 -2.92
C ILE A 93 0.96 12.70 -3.82
N PHE A 94 1.33 12.48 -5.08
CA PHE A 94 1.51 13.55 -6.06
C PHE A 94 0.27 14.44 -6.19
N VAL A 95 -0.93 13.83 -6.32
CA VAL A 95 -2.19 14.57 -6.44
C VAL A 95 -2.54 15.29 -5.13
N LEU A 96 -2.31 14.65 -3.99
CA LEU A 96 -2.52 15.25 -2.66
C LEU A 96 -1.62 16.47 -2.44
N GLU A 97 -0.31 16.35 -2.70
CA GLU A 97 0.66 17.45 -2.63
C GLU A 97 0.24 18.63 -3.50
N LYS A 98 -0.13 18.35 -4.76
CA LYS A 98 -0.52 19.39 -5.71
C LYS A 98 -1.82 20.10 -5.33
N ARG A 99 -2.83 19.38 -4.82
CA ARG A 99 -4.20 19.93 -4.68
C ARG A 99 -4.59 20.29 -3.24
N MET A 100 -4.21 19.49 -2.25
CA MET A 100 -4.68 19.69 -0.86
C MET A 100 -3.79 20.64 -0.06
N PHE A 101 -2.53 20.82 -0.45
CA PHE A 101 -1.59 21.72 0.21
C PHE A 101 -1.46 23.08 -0.49
N GLU A 102 -2.43 23.45 -1.34
CA GLU A 102 -2.47 24.78 -1.95
C GLU A 102 -2.74 25.90 -0.93
N LYS A 103 -3.43 25.59 0.19
CA LYS A 103 -3.50 26.49 1.35
C LYS A 103 -2.10 26.68 1.95
N PRO A 104 -1.72 27.87 2.46
CA PRO A 104 -0.34 28.28 2.80
C PRO A 104 0.36 27.50 3.93
N LEU A 105 -0.16 26.33 4.32
CA LEU A 105 0.27 25.53 5.46
C LEU A 105 1.58 24.75 5.24
N ILE A 106 2.02 24.50 3.99
CA ILE A 106 3.31 23.83 3.71
C ILE A 106 4.01 24.54 2.55
N LYS A 107 5.15 25.18 2.83
CA LYS A 107 6.00 25.85 1.81
C LYS A 107 6.82 24.87 0.97
N GLU A 108 7.00 23.64 1.43
CA GLU A 108 7.86 22.60 0.83
C GLU A 108 7.06 21.59 -0.01
N LYS A 109 6.19 22.10 -0.89
CA LYS A 109 5.07 21.35 -1.53
C LYS A 109 5.43 20.13 -2.39
N HIS A 110 6.71 19.84 -2.60
CA HIS A 110 7.16 18.79 -3.53
C HIS A 110 8.31 17.94 -3.01
N VAL A 111 8.80 18.18 -1.78
CA VAL A 111 9.97 17.44 -1.27
C VAL A 111 9.65 15.95 -1.18
N VAL A 112 8.43 15.58 -0.77
CA VAL A 112 8.06 14.17 -0.66
C VAL A 112 7.86 13.54 -2.03
N THR A 113 7.15 14.17 -2.97
CA THR A 113 7.06 13.64 -4.35
C THR A 113 8.46 13.46 -4.96
N ILE A 114 9.36 14.44 -4.81
CA ILE A 114 10.72 14.35 -5.36
C ILE A 114 11.47 13.17 -4.73
N LEU A 115 11.42 13.04 -3.39
CA LEU A 115 12.05 11.91 -2.70
C LEU A 115 11.43 10.57 -3.11
N GLU A 116 10.12 10.50 -3.33
CA GLU A 116 9.46 9.29 -3.83
C GLU A 116 9.91 8.95 -5.25
N VAL A 117 9.97 9.91 -6.16
CA VAL A 117 10.47 9.64 -7.52
C VAL A 117 11.93 9.18 -7.47
N VAL A 118 12.76 9.84 -6.65
CA VAL A 118 14.19 9.51 -6.48
C VAL A 118 14.38 8.12 -5.88
N LEU A 119 13.55 7.69 -4.93
CA LEU A 119 13.64 6.35 -4.34
C LEU A 119 12.95 5.27 -5.19
N PHE A 120 11.93 5.62 -5.97
CA PHE A 120 11.24 4.68 -6.84
C PHE A 120 12.13 4.18 -7.97
N VAL A 121 13.00 5.04 -8.52
CA VAL A 121 13.95 4.65 -9.59
C VAL A 121 14.90 3.53 -9.13
N PRO A 122 15.62 3.62 -7.99
CA PRO A 122 16.38 2.51 -7.43
C PRO A 122 15.56 1.26 -7.13
N VAL A 123 14.30 1.40 -6.69
CA VAL A 123 13.42 0.25 -6.47
C VAL A 123 13.11 -0.45 -7.79
N VAL A 124 12.74 0.28 -8.85
CA VAL A 124 12.50 -0.31 -10.17
C VAL A 124 13.77 -0.94 -10.75
N VAL A 125 14.88 -0.22 -10.70
CA VAL A 125 16.18 -0.72 -11.21
C VAL A 125 16.63 -1.93 -10.41
N GLY A 126 16.55 -1.91 -9.08
CA GLY A 126 16.86 -3.05 -8.22
C GLY A 126 15.98 -4.27 -8.52
N GLY A 127 14.68 -4.04 -8.76
CA GLY A 127 13.76 -5.10 -9.18
C GLY A 127 14.15 -5.72 -10.52
N LEU A 128 14.56 -4.90 -11.50
CA LEU A 128 15.07 -5.37 -12.78
C LEU A 128 16.37 -6.17 -12.63
N LEU A 129 17.29 -5.71 -11.79
CA LEU A 129 18.59 -6.36 -11.59
C LEU A 129 18.49 -7.69 -10.83
N ILE A 130 17.45 -7.89 -10.00
CA ILE A 130 17.16 -9.21 -9.40
C ILE A 130 16.88 -10.25 -10.49
N PHE A 131 16.16 -9.89 -11.57
CA PHE A 131 15.88 -10.85 -12.65
C PHE A 131 17.13 -11.36 -13.35
N TYR A 132 18.15 -10.52 -13.43
CA TYR A 132 19.43 -10.90 -14.03
C TYR A 132 20.36 -11.60 -13.02
N GLY A 133 19.94 -11.80 -11.77
CA GLY A 133 20.77 -12.38 -10.71
C GLY A 133 21.94 -11.49 -10.28
N ILE A 134 21.89 -10.19 -10.61
CA ILE A 134 23.00 -9.24 -10.39
C ILE A 134 22.83 -8.51 -9.04
N PHE A 135 21.62 -8.50 -8.48
CA PHE A 135 21.28 -7.71 -7.29
C PHE A 135 20.72 -8.57 -6.16
N ASP A 136 21.17 -8.29 -4.94
CA ASP A 136 20.80 -9.04 -3.74
C ASP A 136 19.34 -8.78 -3.35
N PHE A 137 18.60 -9.86 -3.10
CA PHE A 137 17.18 -9.79 -2.75
C PHE A 137 16.94 -9.09 -1.41
N ASN A 138 17.85 -9.20 -0.44
CA ASN A 138 17.73 -8.49 0.84
C ASN A 138 17.94 -6.98 0.66
N LEU A 139 18.88 -6.56 -0.18
CA LEU A 139 19.06 -5.15 -0.54
C LEU A 139 17.81 -4.58 -1.23
N PHE A 140 17.20 -5.33 -2.14
CA PHE A 140 15.94 -4.92 -2.75
C PHE A 140 14.79 -4.85 -1.74
N PHE A 141 14.72 -5.82 -0.82
CA PHE A 141 13.74 -5.79 0.26
C PHE A 141 13.91 -4.56 1.16
N ILE A 142 15.14 -4.19 1.51
CA ILE A 142 15.44 -2.95 2.25
C ILE A 142 14.98 -1.71 1.47
N LEU A 143 15.19 -1.67 0.14
CA LEU A 143 14.72 -0.58 -0.70
C LEU A 143 13.18 -0.49 -0.70
N ILE A 144 12.47 -1.61 -0.83
CA ILE A 144 11.00 -1.64 -0.71
C ILE A 144 10.55 -1.13 0.65
N VAL A 145 11.13 -1.64 1.75
CA VAL A 145 10.77 -1.23 3.11
C VAL A 145 11.05 0.25 3.33
N GLY A 146 12.20 0.75 2.86
CA GLY A 146 12.53 2.18 2.89
C GLY A 146 11.52 3.04 2.13
N PHE A 147 11.09 2.57 0.96
CA PHE A 147 10.08 3.23 0.15
C PHE A 147 8.70 3.29 0.85
N MET A 148 8.26 2.17 1.40
CA MET A 148 7.04 2.10 2.22
C MET A 148 7.15 2.99 3.47
N GLY A 149 8.35 3.07 4.06
CA GLY A 149 8.65 3.97 5.17
C GLY A 149 8.45 5.44 4.81
N LEU A 150 8.91 5.86 3.63
CA LEU A 150 8.71 7.24 3.14
C LEU A 150 7.23 7.56 2.93
N GLN A 151 6.48 6.67 2.27
CA GLN A 151 5.03 6.81 2.13
C GLN A 151 4.35 6.88 3.50
N GLY A 152 4.86 6.09 4.46
CA GLY A 152 4.43 6.11 5.84
C GLY A 152 4.65 7.43 6.55
N ILE A 153 5.79 8.09 6.29
CA ILE A 153 6.07 9.42 6.82
C ILE A 153 5.05 10.42 6.28
N PHE A 154 4.76 10.39 4.98
CA PHE A 154 3.77 11.29 4.39
C PHE A 154 2.37 11.07 4.96
N PHE A 155 1.84 9.86 4.86
CA PHE A 155 0.46 9.59 5.22
C PHE A 155 0.23 9.56 6.74
N SER A 156 1.17 9.03 7.52
CA SER A 156 1.01 8.92 8.98
C SER A 156 1.47 10.19 9.67
N PHE A 157 2.75 10.57 9.55
CA PHE A 157 3.28 11.72 10.28
C PHE A 157 2.84 13.06 9.66
N GLY A 158 2.79 13.15 8.32
CA GLY A 158 2.33 14.36 7.62
C GLY A 158 0.89 14.72 7.98
N PHE A 159 -0.05 13.78 7.87
CA PHE A 159 -1.45 14.05 8.24
C PHE A 159 -1.67 14.15 9.75
N LEU A 160 -0.86 13.47 10.59
CA LEU A 160 -0.89 13.68 12.04
C LEU A 160 -0.53 15.14 12.37
N TYR A 161 0.56 15.63 11.81
CA TYR A 161 1.01 17.01 11.99
C TYR A 161 -0.03 18.02 11.51
N LEU A 162 -0.61 17.82 10.33
CA LEU A 162 -1.71 18.64 9.83
C LEU A 162 -2.92 18.61 10.77
N GLY A 163 -3.28 17.42 11.27
CA GLY A 163 -4.38 17.26 12.20
C GLY A 163 -4.16 18.03 13.50
N LEU A 164 -2.93 18.05 14.01
CA LEU A 164 -2.60 18.81 15.23
C LEU A 164 -2.61 20.33 15.02
N LYS A 165 -2.31 20.81 13.80
CA LYS A 165 -2.28 22.24 13.47
C LYS A 165 -3.61 22.84 13.03
N THR A 166 -4.58 22.00 12.67
CA THR A 166 -5.87 22.45 12.15
C THR A 166 -6.97 22.24 13.19
N PRO A 167 -7.95 23.14 13.31
CA PRO A 167 -9.11 22.91 14.17
C PRO A 167 -10.27 22.22 13.41
N GLY A 168 -11.24 21.71 14.20
CA GLY A 168 -12.55 21.30 13.68
C GLY A 168 -12.57 20.00 12.88
N ALA A 169 -13.42 19.95 11.86
CA ALA A 169 -13.65 18.74 11.06
C ALA A 169 -12.38 18.27 10.31
N TYR A 170 -11.55 19.21 9.87
CA TYR A 170 -10.30 18.89 9.16
C TYR A 170 -9.33 18.10 10.05
N ARG A 171 -9.21 18.47 11.34
CA ARG A 171 -8.42 17.71 12.33
C ARG A 171 -8.82 16.26 12.39
N LYS A 172 -10.12 16.02 12.60
CA LYS A 172 -10.65 14.66 12.76
C LYS A 172 -10.36 13.81 11.52
N ASN A 173 -10.56 14.38 10.33
CA ASN A 173 -10.38 13.65 9.08
C ASN A 173 -8.89 13.41 8.77
N ALA A 174 -7.99 14.36 9.07
CA ALA A 174 -6.54 14.18 8.93
C ALA A 174 -6.00 13.11 9.90
N LEU A 175 -6.47 13.10 11.14
CA LEU A 175 -6.12 12.05 12.10
C LEU A 175 -6.63 10.66 11.65
N LEU A 176 -7.80 10.59 11.00
CA LEU A 176 -8.28 9.32 10.42
C LEU A 176 -7.40 8.82 9.27
N VAL A 177 -6.91 9.71 8.41
CA VAL A 177 -5.94 9.33 7.35
C VAL A 177 -4.66 8.78 7.95
N SER A 178 -4.10 9.48 8.93
CA SER A 178 -2.89 9.06 9.63
C SER A 178 -3.05 7.72 10.33
N PHE A 179 -4.15 7.55 11.07
CA PHE A 179 -4.47 6.31 11.76
C PHE A 179 -4.67 5.13 10.79
N GLY A 180 -5.44 5.33 9.72
CA GLY A 180 -5.69 4.29 8.71
C GLY A 180 -4.40 3.82 8.05
N TYR A 181 -3.50 4.75 7.69
CA TYR A 181 -2.21 4.37 7.11
C TYR A 181 -1.27 3.71 8.12
N SER A 182 -1.30 4.13 9.39
CA SER A 182 -0.52 3.51 10.46
C SER A 182 -0.94 2.05 10.70
N ILE A 183 -2.24 1.75 10.63
CA ILE A 183 -2.74 0.36 10.65
C ILE A 183 -2.16 -0.43 9.47
N ARG A 184 -2.17 0.13 8.25
CA ARG A 184 -1.63 -0.51 7.04
C ARG A 184 -0.12 -0.78 7.16
N LEU A 185 0.65 0.16 7.69
CA LEU A 185 2.08 -0.02 7.95
C LEU A 185 2.34 -1.09 9.00
N GLY A 186 1.63 -1.04 10.13
CA GLY A 186 1.74 -2.02 11.20
C GLY A 186 1.41 -3.43 10.72
N ALA A 187 0.36 -3.55 9.90
CA ALA A 187 0.05 -4.78 9.19
C ALA A 187 1.26 -5.18 8.32
N SER A 188 1.71 -4.33 7.40
CA SER A 188 2.83 -4.66 6.49
C SER A 188 4.10 -5.12 7.23
N ALA A 189 4.45 -4.45 8.33
CA ALA A 189 5.57 -4.85 9.20
C ALA A 189 5.32 -6.23 9.84
N PHE A 190 4.11 -6.49 10.32
CA PHE A 190 3.72 -7.81 10.86
C PHE A 190 3.79 -8.90 9.79
N ALA A 191 3.39 -8.63 8.55
CA ALA A 191 3.53 -9.56 7.42
C ALA A 191 5.02 -9.85 7.12
N GLY A 192 5.86 -8.82 7.07
CA GLY A 192 7.31 -8.98 6.90
C GLY A 192 7.93 -9.85 8.01
N TYR A 193 7.53 -9.62 9.27
CA TYR A 193 7.95 -10.45 10.40
C TYR A 193 7.47 -11.90 10.27
N ALA A 194 6.23 -12.14 9.85
CA ALA A 194 5.71 -13.50 9.63
C ALA A 194 6.52 -14.25 8.55
N VAL A 195 6.85 -13.57 7.44
CA VAL A 195 7.71 -14.13 6.38
C VAL A 195 9.10 -14.47 6.92
N PHE A 196 9.70 -13.58 7.71
CA PHE A 196 10.98 -13.84 8.35
C PHE A 196 10.93 -15.09 9.25
N GLN A 197 9.93 -15.18 10.14
CA GLN A 197 9.78 -16.32 11.06
C GLN A 197 9.59 -17.65 10.31
N TYR A 198 8.82 -17.63 9.22
CA TYR A 198 8.60 -18.82 8.38
C TYR A 198 9.89 -19.25 7.66
N ASN A 199 10.61 -18.30 7.03
CA ASN A 199 11.84 -18.59 6.30
C ASN A 199 12.98 -19.07 7.22
N GLN A 200 13.00 -18.65 8.49
CA GLN A 200 13.96 -19.15 9.48
C GLN A 200 13.53 -20.50 10.11
N GLY A 201 12.37 -21.04 9.72
CA GLY A 201 11.85 -22.30 10.25
C GLY A 201 11.30 -22.21 11.68
N PHE A 202 11.10 -20.99 12.22
CA PHE A 202 10.57 -20.80 13.58
C PHE A 202 9.06 -21.09 13.67
N ILE A 203 8.33 -20.94 12.56
CA ILE A 203 6.89 -21.28 12.48
C ILE A 203 6.64 -22.19 11.28
N THR A 204 5.64 -23.06 11.41
CA THR A 204 5.18 -23.91 10.30
C THR A 204 4.27 -23.11 9.35
N ILE A 205 3.95 -23.71 8.20
CA ILE A 205 3.14 -23.05 7.16
C ILE A 205 1.75 -22.65 7.63
N ASP A 206 1.10 -23.44 8.50
CA ASP A 206 -0.28 -23.18 8.92
C ASP A 206 -0.41 -21.88 9.75
N PRO A 207 0.36 -21.66 10.83
CA PRO A 207 0.41 -20.37 11.54
C PRO A 207 0.79 -19.21 10.61
N PHE A 208 1.75 -19.41 9.71
CA PHE A 208 2.16 -18.39 8.75
C PHE A 208 1.00 -17.95 7.84
N LEU A 209 0.25 -18.90 7.27
CA LEU A 209 -0.90 -18.60 6.41
C LEU A 209 -2.03 -17.91 7.17
N ILE A 210 -2.26 -18.26 8.44
CA ILE A 210 -3.23 -17.57 9.31
C ILE A 210 -2.78 -16.13 9.55
N MET A 211 -1.50 -15.91 9.88
CA MET A 211 -0.94 -14.57 10.08
C MET A 211 -1.06 -13.71 8.81
N LEU A 212 -0.81 -14.29 7.63
CA LEU A 212 -1.02 -13.60 6.35
C LEU A 212 -2.51 -13.25 6.12
N GLY A 213 -3.44 -14.12 6.48
CA GLY A 213 -4.87 -13.82 6.37
C GLY A 213 -5.29 -12.67 7.29
N ILE A 214 -4.89 -12.71 8.56
CA ILE A 214 -5.17 -11.64 9.54
C ILE A 214 -4.56 -10.31 9.08
N ASN A 215 -3.31 -10.34 8.61
CA ASN A 215 -2.60 -9.19 8.08
C ASN A 215 -3.43 -8.44 7.02
N GLN A 216 -4.05 -9.18 6.10
CA GLN A 216 -4.82 -8.58 5.02
C GLN A 216 -6.12 -7.95 5.48
N ILE A 217 -6.81 -8.57 6.43
CA ILE A 217 -8.02 -8.00 7.02
C ILE A 217 -7.68 -6.68 7.72
N VAL A 218 -6.61 -6.68 8.52
CA VAL A 218 -6.15 -5.48 9.24
C VAL A 218 -5.73 -4.39 8.24
N SER A 219 -4.98 -4.75 7.20
CA SER A 219 -4.60 -3.84 6.12
C SER A 219 -5.82 -3.25 5.41
N PHE A 220 -6.82 -4.06 5.10
CA PHE A 220 -8.08 -3.63 4.49
C PHE A 220 -8.85 -2.65 5.39
N ILE A 221 -8.95 -2.92 6.69
CA ILE A 221 -9.55 -1.99 7.65
C ILE A 221 -8.80 -0.65 7.63
N GLY A 222 -7.46 -0.69 7.65
CA GLY A 222 -6.63 0.51 7.52
C GLY A 222 -6.93 1.30 6.24
N ILE A 223 -7.04 0.60 5.11
CA ILE A 223 -7.43 1.19 3.82
C ILE A 223 -8.82 1.84 3.89
N VAL A 224 -9.83 1.17 4.45
CA VAL A 224 -11.20 1.71 4.57
C VAL A 224 -11.19 3.00 5.39
N VAL A 225 -10.48 3.00 6.54
CA VAL A 225 -10.38 4.17 7.42
C VAL A 225 -9.65 5.32 6.74
N LEU A 226 -8.53 5.05 6.07
CA LEU A 226 -7.78 6.03 5.27
C LEU A 226 -8.66 6.63 4.17
N THR A 227 -9.36 5.78 3.42
CA THR A 227 -10.27 6.17 2.33
C THR A 227 -11.35 7.11 2.85
N TYR A 228 -11.96 6.76 3.98
CA TYR A 228 -12.98 7.58 4.61
C TYR A 228 -12.43 8.95 5.03
N GLY A 229 -11.26 8.99 5.68
CA GLY A 229 -10.60 10.24 6.07
C GLY A 229 -10.28 11.13 4.86
N LEU A 230 -9.70 10.55 3.81
CA LEU A 230 -9.37 11.22 2.55
C LEU A 230 -10.60 11.81 1.86
N LEU A 231 -11.69 11.04 1.73
CA LEU A 231 -12.96 11.50 1.15
C LEU A 231 -13.60 12.66 1.92
N LYS A 232 -13.34 12.72 3.24
CA LYS A 232 -13.87 13.77 4.12
C LYS A 232 -12.98 15.00 4.20
N LEU A 233 -11.67 14.87 3.92
CA LEU A 233 -10.76 16.01 3.81
C LEU A 233 -10.93 16.78 2.50
N TYR A 234 -11.40 16.09 1.45
CA TYR A 234 -11.69 16.71 0.18
C TYR A 234 -12.95 17.62 0.22
N LYS A 235 -13.92 17.33 1.11
CA LYS A 235 -15.12 18.17 1.29
C LYS A 235 -14.83 19.39 2.16
#